data_AF-A0A2P7ARR3-F1
#
_entry.id   AF-A0A2P7ARR3-F1
#
_cell.length_a   1.000
_cell.length_b   1.000
_cell.length_c   1.000
_cell.angle_alpha   90.00
_cell.angle_beta   90.00
_cell.angle_gamma   90.00
#
_symmetry.space_group_name_H-M   'P 1'
#
loop_
_entity.id
_entity.type
_entity.pdbx_description
1 polymer ?
#
loop_
_entity_poly.entity_id
_entity_poly.type
_entity_poly.pdbx_seq_one_letter_code
_entity_poly.pdbx_strand_id
1 'polypeptide(L)' 'MNSSRKITTGNNDRPRDETIAQSGPGIPDDSGTPVEVDEVQVERAKASLQEGPERKLKRQVADTIKSTQRGAE' A
#
# COMPACT_ATOMS: atom_id res chain seq x y z
N MET A 1 -4.87 -36.42 22.78
CA MET A 1 -3.64 -35.72 23.19
C MET A 1 -3.86 -34.23 22.95
N ASN A 2 -3.75 -33.41 23.98
CA ASN A 2 -4.07 -31.98 23.91
C ASN A 2 -2.87 -31.20 23.38
N SER A 3 -2.81 -30.97 22.06
CA SER A 3 -1.69 -30.31 21.36
C SER A 3 -1.46 -28.84 21.79
N SER A 4 -2.37 -28.29 22.58
CA SER A 4 -2.43 -26.90 23.04
C SER A 4 -1.63 -26.62 24.32
N ARG A 5 -1.04 -27.61 25.00
CA ARG A 5 -0.23 -27.38 26.20
C ARG A 5 1.21 -26.98 25.86
N LYS A 6 1.66 -25.83 26.38
CA LYS A 6 3.07 -25.39 26.39
C LYS A 6 3.93 -26.37 27.21
N ILE A 7 5.14 -26.67 26.72
CA ILE A 7 6.07 -27.63 27.34
C ILE A 7 7.20 -26.91 28.09
N THR A 8 7.44 -25.63 27.79
CA THR A 8 8.56 -24.84 28.28
C THR A 8 8.08 -23.53 28.91
N THR A 9 8.78 -23.07 29.94
CA THR A 9 8.55 -21.77 30.64
C THR A 9 9.87 -21.01 30.86
N GLY A 10 10.91 -21.30 30.08
CA GLY A 10 12.23 -20.66 30.22
C GLY A 10 12.23 -19.20 29.75
N ASN A 11 13.29 -18.45 30.05
CA ASN A 11 13.36 -17.01 29.74
C ASN A 11 13.27 -16.68 28.23
N ASN A 12 13.61 -17.62 27.36
CA ASN A 12 13.45 -17.49 25.90
C ASN A 12 12.13 -18.07 25.38
N ASP A 13 11.20 -18.45 26.27
CA ASP A 13 9.94 -19.05 25.89
C ASP A 13 8.98 -17.99 25.35
N ARG A 14 8.54 -18.16 24.11
CA ARG A 14 7.60 -17.24 23.46
C ARG A 14 6.16 -17.49 23.92
N PRO A 15 5.41 -16.51 24.43
CA PRO A 15 4.01 -16.70 24.80
C PRO A 15 3.16 -17.21 23.62
N ARG A 16 2.24 -18.14 23.87
CA ARG A 16 1.35 -18.70 22.81
C ARG A 16 0.23 -17.75 22.44
N ASP A 17 -0.35 -17.11 23.45
CA ASP A 17 -1.59 -16.34 23.32
C ASP A 17 -1.34 -14.82 23.30
N GLU A 18 -0.08 -14.39 23.24
CA GLU A 18 0.26 -12.97 23.09
C GLU A 18 0.48 -12.60 21.64
N THR A 19 -0.04 -11.44 21.27
CA THR A 19 0.09 -10.86 19.94
C THR A 19 1.51 -10.33 19.76
N ILE A 20 2.10 -10.57 18.59
CA ILE A 20 3.36 -9.91 18.21
C ILE A 20 3.06 -8.41 18.15
N ALA A 21 3.88 -7.56 18.77
CA ALA A 21 3.70 -6.11 18.70
C ALA A 21 3.41 -5.68 17.26
N GLN A 22 2.36 -4.85 17.08
CA GLN A 22 1.67 -4.46 15.82
C GLN A 22 0.47 -5.31 15.36
N SER A 23 0.20 -6.48 15.96
CA SER A 23 -0.98 -7.32 15.65
C SER A 23 -1.97 -7.46 16.81
N GLY A 24 -1.81 -6.63 17.84
CA GLY A 24 -2.71 -6.59 19.00
C GLY A 24 -4.06 -5.95 18.69
N PRO A 25 -5.12 -6.28 19.44
CA PRO A 25 -6.40 -5.59 19.33
C PRO A 25 -6.24 -4.10 19.68
N GLY A 26 -6.72 -3.22 18.80
CA GLY A 26 -6.61 -1.76 18.95
C GLY A 26 -6.50 -1.08 17.59
N ILE A 27 -6.82 0.21 17.52
CA ILE A 27 -6.50 1.03 16.34
C ILE A 27 -4.97 1.23 16.36
N PRO A 28 -4.28 1.12 15.20
CA PRO A 28 -2.88 1.49 15.10
C PRO A 28 -2.63 2.87 15.68
N ASP A 29 -1.52 3.01 16.41
CA ASP A 29 -1.10 4.33 16.87
C ASP A 29 -0.54 5.13 15.69
N ASP A 30 -1.43 5.91 15.08
CA ASP A 30 -1.12 6.77 13.93
C ASP A 30 -0.67 8.18 14.37
N SER A 31 -0.19 8.35 15.62
CA SER A 31 0.30 9.64 16.14
C SER A 31 1.63 10.11 15.55
N GLY A 32 2.00 9.63 14.36
CA GLY A 32 3.23 10.00 13.67
C GLY A 32 3.26 11.47 13.27
N THR A 33 4.45 12.06 13.22
CA THR A 33 4.63 13.42 12.73
C THR A 33 4.26 13.49 11.24
N PRO A 34 3.53 14.53 10.80
CA PRO A 34 3.30 14.77 9.38
C PRO A 34 4.61 14.83 8.60
N VAL A 35 4.59 14.33 7.36
CA VAL A 35 5.71 14.49 6.44
C VAL A 35 5.70 15.91 5.90
N GLU A 36 6.71 16.70 6.23
CA GLU A 36 6.95 18.01 5.63
C GLU A 36 7.41 17.82 4.17
N VAL A 37 6.75 18.51 3.24
CA VAL A 37 7.06 18.40 1.81
C VAL A 37 7.45 19.75 1.25
N ASP A 38 8.64 19.81 0.63
CA ASP A 38 9.13 20.99 -0.08
C ASP A 38 8.46 21.15 -1.45
N GLU A 39 8.19 22.39 -1.86
CA GLU A 39 7.56 22.74 -3.14
C GLU A 39 8.35 22.17 -4.32
N VAL A 40 9.68 22.15 -4.23
CA VAL A 40 10.54 21.57 -5.27
C VAL A 40 10.31 20.06 -5.43
N GLN A 41 10.08 19.34 -4.33
CA GLN A 41 9.76 17.91 -4.36
C GLN A 41 8.37 17.69 -4.98
N VAL A 42 7.41 18.56 -4.70
CA VAL A 42 6.07 18.53 -5.30
C VAL A 42 6.15 18.72 -6.81
N GLU A 43 6.94 19.69 -7.29
CA GLU A 43 7.13 19.91 -8.73
C GLU A 43 7.78 18.70 -9.41
N ARG A 44 8.82 18.12 -8.79
CA ARG A 44 9.49 16.93 -9.31
C ARG A 44 8.54 15.73 -9.41
N ALA A 45 7.68 15.53 -8.42
CA ALA A 45 6.66 14.49 -8.42
C ALA A 45 5.59 14.73 -9.49
N LYS A 46 5.15 15.99 -9.69
CA LYS A 46 4.22 16.33 -10.77
C LYS A 46 4.79 16.01 -12.14
N ALA A 47 6.07 16.32 -12.38
CA ALA A 47 6.74 16.02 -13.64
C ALA A 47 6.82 14.51 -13.90
N SER A 48 7.18 13.71 -12.90
CA SER A 48 7.29 12.25 -13.05
C SER A 48 5.94 11.56 -13.31
N LEU A 49 4.85 12.10 -12.76
CA LEU A 49 3.50 11.60 -13.02
C LEU A 49 3.02 11.93 -14.45
N GLN A 50 3.31 13.13 -14.94
CA GLN A 50 2.91 13.57 -16.28
C GLN A 50 3.66 12.84 -17.41
N GLU A 51 4.93 12.52 -17.20
CA GLU A 51 5.72 11.74 -18.17
C GLU A 51 5.54 10.22 -18.03
N GLY A 52 4.76 9.80 -17.03
CA GLY A 52 4.60 8.41 -16.62
C GLY A 52 3.41 7.66 -17.26
N PRO A 53 2.88 6.64 -16.54
CA PRO A 53 1.81 5.75 -17.02
C PRO A 53 0.56 6.48 -17.52
N GLU A 54 0.26 7.66 -16.97
CA GLU A 54 -0.93 8.44 -17.34
C GLU A 54 -0.94 8.85 -18.81
N ARG A 55 0.20 9.24 -19.39
CA ARG A 55 0.26 9.64 -20.80
C ARG A 55 -0.02 8.46 -21.73
N LYS A 56 0.49 7.27 -21.36
CA LYS A 56 0.22 6.02 -22.09
C LYS A 56 -1.25 5.63 -21.97
N LEU A 57 -1.83 5.74 -20.77
CA LEU A 57 -3.24 5.44 -20.53
C LEU A 57 -4.16 6.36 -21.34
N LYS A 58 -3.91 7.69 -21.31
CA LYS A 58 -4.67 8.67 -22.11
C LYS A 58 -4.63 8.35 -23.61
N ARG A 59 -3.46 7.94 -24.12
CA ARG A 59 -3.32 7.52 -25.52
C ARG A 59 -4.13 6.26 -25.84
N GLN A 60 -4.05 5.23 -25.00
CA GLN A 60 -4.79 3.98 -25.17
C GLN A 60 -6.31 4.21 -25.14
N VAL A 61 -6.78 5.04 -24.22
CA VAL A 61 -8.21 5.43 -24.14
C VAL A 61 -8.63 6.14 -25.42
N ALA A 62 -7.85 7.11 -25.91
CA ALA A 62 -8.15 7.82 -27.15
C ALA A 62 -8.19 6.89 -28.37
N ASP A 63 -7.24 5.96 -28.47
CA ASP A 63 -7.20 4.97 -29.55
C ASP A 63 -8.41 4.04 -29.50
N THR A 64 -8.86 3.65 -28.30
CA THR A 64 -10.04 2.80 -28.08
C THR A 64 -11.34 3.51 -28.46
N ILE A 65 -11.48 4.79 -28.10
CA ILE A 65 -12.64 5.61 -28.49
C ILE A 65 -12.70 5.71 -30.02
N LYS A 66 -11.56 5.97 -30.67
CA LYS A 66 -11.45 6.10 -32.13
C LYS A 66 -11.78 4.79 -32.85
N SER A 67 -11.31 3.65 -32.35
CA SER A 67 -11.61 2.35 -32.96
C SER A 67 -13.08 1.98 -32.80
N THR A 68 -13.68 2.33 -31.65
CA THR A 68 -15.10 2.08 -31.39
C THR A 68 -15.99 2.92 -32.31
N GLN A 69 -15.65 4.20 -32.50
CA GLN A 69 -16.41 5.08 -33.42
C GLN A 69 -16.29 4.67 -34.89
N ARG A 70 -15.17 4.07 -35.31
CA ARG A 70 -14.96 3.62 -36.69
C ARG A 70 -15.65 2.28 -37.03
N GLY A 71 -15.99 1.46 -36.03
CA GLY A 71 -16.68 0.19 -36.22
C GLY A 71 -18.21 0.29 -36.24
N ALA A 72 -18.76 1.51 -36.24
CA ALA A 72 -20.20 1.78 -36.20
C ALA A 72 -20.80 2.15 -37.58
N GLU A 73 -20.05 1.96 -38.67
CA GLU A 73 -20.52 2.06 -40.07
C GLU A 73 -20.65 0.68 -40.72
#